data_AF-A0A7V8A6M3-F1
#
_entry.id   AF-A0A7V8A6M3-F1
#
_cell.length_a   1.000
_cell.length_b   1.000
_cell.length_c   1.000
_cell.angle_alpha   90.00
_cell.angle_beta   90.00
_cell.angle_gamma   90.00
#
_symmetry.space_group_name_H-M   'P 1'
#
loop_
_entity.id
_entity.type
_entity.pdbx_description
1 polymer ?
#
loop_
_entity_poly.entity_id
_entity_poly.type
_entity_poly.pdbx_seq_one_letter_code
_entity_poly.pdbx_strand_id
1 'polypeptide(L)'
;MFENIDIEKSLKNAQTSLLIMILLTIFNIIGMFFGTGLYVPYSAILPSVFAFFAIEYQLVIFIFLILIVIGFYVAAALIARERPIWYGGAFALYVIDSIVMFLWFFYFTEFNIMTMLDVIFHGWILVSLFKGTLTAYKNMVA
;
A
#
# COMPACT_ATOMS: atom_id res chain seq x y z
N MET A 1 22.73 -16.46 -1.91
CA MET A 1 23.03 -15.31 -1.02
C MET A 1 21.74 -14.76 -0.39
N PHE A 2 20.93 -15.64 0.21
CA PHE A 2 19.85 -15.22 1.11
C PHE A 2 20.19 -15.84 2.45
N GLU A 3 21.04 -15.13 3.18
CA GLU A 3 21.38 -15.33 4.58
C GLU A 3 20.12 -15.53 5.43
N ASN A 4 20.26 -16.24 6.55
CA ASN A 4 19.22 -16.46 7.57
C ASN A 4 18.36 -15.21 7.78
N ILE A 5 17.23 -15.13 7.08
CA ILE A 5 16.24 -14.09 7.31
C ILE A 5 15.64 -14.42 8.65
N ASP A 6 15.91 -13.57 9.65
CA ASP A 6 15.20 -13.61 10.91
C ASP A 6 13.69 -13.51 10.60
N ILE A 7 13.01 -14.64 10.76
CA ILE A 7 11.62 -14.84 10.38
C ILE A 7 10.74 -13.79 11.03
N GLU A 8 10.89 -13.61 12.34
CA GLU A 8 10.06 -12.71 13.13
C GLU A 8 10.30 -11.26 12.69
N LYS A 9 11.57 -10.89 12.51
CA LYS A 9 11.94 -9.55 12.05
C LYS A 9 11.36 -9.24 10.66
N SER A 10 11.43 -10.18 9.73
CA SER A 10 10.91 -9.97 8.37
C SER A 10 9.40 -9.82 8.35
N LEU A 11 8.67 -10.68 9.06
CA LEU A 11 7.21 -10.59 9.16
C LEU A 11 6.78 -9.29 9.87
N LYS A 12 7.47 -8.91 10.94
CA LYS A 12 7.22 -7.66 11.67
C LYS A 12 7.50 -6.41 10.82
N ASN A 13 8.55 -6.42 10.00
CA ASN A 13 8.84 -5.33 9.08
C ASN A 13 7.77 -5.19 8.01
N ALA A 14 7.34 -6.30 7.40
CA ALA A 14 6.26 -6.29 6.41
C ALA A 14 4.96 -5.74 7.00
N GLN A 15 4.58 -6.20 8.20
CA GLN A 15 3.39 -5.72 8.91
C GLN A 15 3.50 -4.24 9.26
N THR A 16 4.64 -3.80 9.81
CA THR A 16 4.86 -2.39 10.17
C THR A 16 4.78 -1.49 8.95
N SER A 17 5.42 -1.86 7.84
CA SER A 17 5.33 -1.13 6.57
C SER A 17 3.88 -1.02 6.09
N LEU A 18 3.12 -2.12 6.14
CA LEU A 18 1.73 -2.14 5.73
C LEU A 18 0.85 -1.23 6.60
N LEU A 19 1.03 -1.27 7.92
CA LEU A 19 0.28 -0.43 8.87
C LEU A 19 0.58 1.07 8.67
N ILE A 20 1.86 1.44 8.55
CA ILE A 20 2.26 2.83 8.30
C ILE A 20 1.66 3.31 6.97
N MET A 21 1.77 2.51 5.92
CA MET A 21 1.17 2.83 4.63
C MET A 21 -0.34 3.03 4.72
N ILE A 22 -1.08 2.16 5.40
CA ILE A 22 -2.54 2.32 5.62
C ILE A 22 -2.84 3.65 6.31
N LEU A 23 -2.13 3.96 7.41
CA LEU A 23 -2.34 5.19 8.18
C LEU A 23 -2.11 6.43 7.33
N LEU A 24 -1.02 6.47 6.56
CA LEU A 24 -0.71 7.60 5.69
C LEU A 24 -1.69 7.71 4.50
N THR A 25 -2.18 6.58 4.00
CA THR A 25 -3.23 6.55 2.97
C THR A 25 -4.52 7.18 3.49
N ILE A 26 -4.96 6.79 4.70
CA ILE A 26 -6.15 7.37 5.33
C ILE A 26 -5.95 8.88 5.54
N PHE A 27 -4.78 9.30 6.01
CA PHE A 27 -4.45 10.70 6.20
C PHE A 27 -4.55 11.50 4.89
N ASN A 28 -4.00 10.98 3.79
CA ASN A 28 -4.09 11.60 2.47
C ASN A 28 -5.53 11.71 1.96
N ILE A 29 -6.32 10.63 2.08
CA ILE A 29 -7.73 10.63 1.66
C ILE A 29 -8.53 11.68 2.44
N ILE A 30 -8.33 11.75 3.75
CA ILE A 30 -8.95 12.78 4.60
C ILE A 30 -8.52 14.17 4.10
N GLY A 31 -7.21 14.40 3.91
CA GLY A 31 -6.68 15.66 3.39
C GLY A 31 -7.33 16.08 2.06
N MET A 32 -7.56 15.12 1.16
CA MET A 32 -8.25 15.35 -0.12
C MET A 32 -9.71 15.77 0.08
N PHE A 33 -10.48 15.08 0.92
CA PHE A 33 -11.89 15.44 1.17
C PHE A 33 -12.05 16.79 1.87
N PHE A 34 -11.08 17.21 2.67
CA PHE A 34 -11.07 18.53 3.32
C PHE A 34 -10.39 19.62 2.47
N GLY A 35 -9.89 19.31 1.27
CA GLY A 35 -9.25 20.27 0.39
C GLY A 35 -7.98 20.91 0.96
N THR A 36 -7.26 20.22 1.86
CA THR A 36 -6.10 20.80 2.55
C THR A 36 -4.86 20.90 1.66
N GLY A 37 -4.85 20.22 0.51
CA GLY A 37 -3.71 20.12 -0.39
C GLY A 37 -2.51 19.37 0.22
N LEU A 38 -2.68 18.78 1.41
CA LEU A 38 -1.64 18.00 2.06
C LEU A 38 -1.51 16.64 1.38
N TYR A 39 -0.28 16.30 1.02
CA TYR A 39 0.09 15.02 0.45
C TYR A 39 1.31 14.48 1.17
N VAL A 40 1.17 13.29 1.76
CA VAL A 40 2.25 12.61 2.47
C VAL A 40 2.68 11.40 1.64
N PRO A 41 3.97 11.30 1.27
CA PRO A 41 4.45 10.12 0.54
C PRO A 41 4.47 8.90 1.47
N TYR A 42 4.73 7.68 0.95
CA TYR A 42 4.57 6.41 1.70
C TYR A 42 3.08 6.05 1.92
N SER A 43 2.22 6.30 0.94
CA SER A 43 0.81 5.89 0.97
C SER A 43 0.48 4.97 -0.21
N ALA A 44 -0.65 4.27 -0.17
CA ALA A 44 -1.20 3.59 -1.33
C ALA A 44 -1.92 4.62 -2.22
N ILE A 45 -1.62 4.63 -3.51
CA ILE A 45 -2.15 5.65 -4.42
C ILE A 45 -3.57 5.34 -4.88
N LEU A 46 -3.92 4.06 -5.02
CA LEU A 46 -5.19 3.63 -5.60
C LEU A 46 -6.40 4.15 -4.80
N PRO A 47 -6.40 4.09 -3.45
CA PRO A 47 -7.44 4.75 -2.65
C PRO A 47 -7.50 6.27 -2.86
N SER A 48 -6.37 6.94 -3.02
CA SER A 48 -6.32 8.39 -3.28
C SER A 48 -6.86 8.74 -4.66
N VAL A 49 -6.57 7.92 -5.69
CA VAL A 49 -7.15 8.03 -7.02
C VAL A 49 -8.67 7.85 -6.96
N PHE A 50 -9.17 6.88 -6.20
CA PHE A 50 -10.60 6.75 -5.97
C PHE A 50 -11.18 7.95 -5.21
N ALA A 51 -10.48 8.50 -4.21
CA ALA A 51 -10.92 9.73 -3.53
C ALA A 51 -11.06 10.91 -4.50
N PHE A 52 -10.11 11.07 -5.43
CA PHE A 52 -10.20 12.06 -6.50
C PHE A 52 -11.47 11.86 -7.34
N PHE A 53 -11.70 10.64 -7.83
CA PHE A 53 -12.91 10.35 -8.60
C PHE A 53 -14.21 10.46 -7.77
N ALA A 54 -14.14 10.26 -6.46
CA ALA A 54 -15.28 10.41 -5.56
C ALA A 54 -15.74 11.87 -5.46
N ILE A 55 -14.79 12.82 -5.49
CA ILE A 55 -15.04 14.27 -5.47
C ILE A 55 -15.61 14.72 -6.82
N GLU A 56 -15.07 14.22 -7.93
CA GLU A 56 -15.42 14.66 -9.29
C GLU A 56 -16.66 13.97 -9.89
N TYR A 57 -16.99 12.75 -9.45
CA TYR A 57 -18.02 11.91 -10.10
C TYR A 57 -19.02 11.31 -9.09
N GLN A 58 -19.00 9.98 -8.89
CA GLN A 58 -20.00 9.24 -8.10
C GLN A 58 -19.45 8.88 -6.71
N LEU A 59 -19.64 9.79 -5.75
CA LEU A 59 -19.14 9.66 -4.37
C LEU A 59 -19.36 8.27 -3.76
N VAL A 60 -20.57 7.72 -3.83
CA VAL A 60 -20.92 6.45 -3.17
C VAL A 60 -20.11 5.27 -3.73
N ILE A 61 -19.95 5.18 -5.05
CA ILE A 61 -19.21 4.07 -5.68
C ILE A 61 -17.74 4.14 -5.30
N PHE A 62 -17.12 5.31 -5.41
CA PHE A 62 -15.70 5.46 -5.15
C PHE A 62 -15.36 5.33 -3.66
N ILE A 63 -16.21 5.79 -2.75
CA ILE A 63 -16.07 5.51 -1.31
C ILE A 63 -16.13 4.01 -1.04
N PHE A 64 -17.06 3.28 -1.66
CA PHE A 64 -17.13 1.83 -1.52
C PHE A 64 -15.85 1.13 -2.00
N LEU A 65 -15.28 1.57 -3.13
CA LEU A 65 -14.00 1.05 -3.63
C LEU A 65 -12.81 1.36 -2.70
N ILE A 66 -12.76 2.57 -2.11
CA ILE A 66 -11.77 2.94 -1.09
C ILE A 66 -11.85 1.98 0.10
N LEU A 67 -13.07 1.73 0.61
CA LEU A 67 -13.29 0.85 1.74
C LEU A 67 -12.87 -0.60 1.43
N ILE A 68 -13.07 -1.09 0.21
CA ILE A 68 -12.60 -2.41 -0.21
C ILE A 68 -11.07 -2.49 -0.16
N VAL A 69 -10.37 -1.52 -0.77
CA VAL A 69 -8.91 -1.56 -0.85
C VAL A 69 -8.27 -1.40 0.54
N ILE A 70 -8.71 -0.42 1.32
CA ILE A 70 -8.21 -0.22 2.69
C ILE A 70 -8.58 -1.41 3.57
N GLY A 71 -9.82 -1.90 3.48
CA GLY A 71 -10.28 -3.06 4.24
C GLY A 71 -9.45 -4.30 3.96
N PHE A 72 -9.05 -4.52 2.71
CA PHE A 72 -8.15 -5.61 2.34
C PHE A 72 -6.77 -5.45 2.96
N TYR A 73 -6.16 -4.25 2.88
CA TYR A 73 -4.86 -4.01 3.52
C TYR A 73 -4.91 -4.16 5.04
N VAL A 74 -5.98 -3.69 5.69
CA VAL A 74 -6.19 -3.86 7.14
C VAL A 74 -6.34 -5.34 7.48
N ALA A 75 -7.17 -6.09 6.75
CA ALA A 75 -7.33 -7.52 6.96
C ALA A 75 -6.00 -8.26 6.81
N ALA A 76 -5.21 -7.91 5.79
CA ALA A 76 -3.88 -8.48 5.62
C ALA A 76 -2.93 -8.11 6.78
N ALA A 77 -2.92 -6.85 7.22
CA ALA A 77 -2.07 -6.41 8.33
C ALA A 77 -2.39 -7.13 9.65
N LEU A 78 -3.65 -7.46 9.90
CA LEU A 78 -4.10 -8.12 11.13
C LEU A 78 -3.90 -9.65 11.08
N ILE A 79 -4.22 -10.28 9.95
CA ILE A 79 -4.35 -11.73 9.87
C ILE A 79 -3.09 -12.41 9.28
N ALA A 80 -2.24 -11.68 8.55
CA ALA A 80 -1.15 -12.30 7.81
C ALA A 80 -0.09 -13.01 8.68
N ARG A 81 -0.04 -12.73 10.00
CA ARG A 81 0.78 -13.51 10.93
C ARG A 81 0.31 -14.96 11.08
N GLU A 82 -1.00 -15.17 11.12
CA GLU A 82 -1.62 -16.50 11.28
C GLU A 82 -1.86 -17.18 9.94
N ARG A 83 -2.17 -16.39 8.91
CA ARG A 83 -2.45 -16.86 7.56
C ARG A 83 -1.54 -16.16 6.55
N PRO A 84 -0.32 -16.69 6.34
CA PRO A 84 0.68 -16.04 5.52
C PRO A 84 0.28 -15.74 4.06
N ILE A 85 -0.75 -16.42 3.53
CA ILE A 85 -1.35 -16.10 2.21
C ILE A 85 -1.80 -14.64 2.07
N TRP A 86 -2.16 -13.97 3.17
CA TRP A 86 -2.57 -12.58 3.15
C TRP A 86 -1.42 -11.61 2.87
N TYR A 87 -0.16 -11.96 3.17
CA TYR A 87 0.98 -11.17 2.70
C TYR A 87 1.10 -11.22 1.18
N GLY A 88 0.89 -12.39 0.59
CA GLY A 88 0.89 -12.55 -0.88
C GLY A 88 -0.23 -11.75 -1.54
N GLY A 89 -1.43 -11.77 -0.94
CA GLY A 89 -2.55 -10.94 -1.40
C GLY A 89 -2.26 -9.45 -1.30
N ALA A 90 -1.74 -8.97 -0.16
CA ALA A 90 -1.37 -7.56 0.02
C ALA A 90 -0.25 -7.14 -0.94
N PHE A 91 0.74 -8.00 -1.16
CA PHE A 91 1.79 -7.77 -2.14
C PHE A 91 1.23 -7.65 -3.56
N ALA A 92 0.37 -8.56 -3.99
CA ALA A 92 -0.25 -8.52 -5.32
C ALA A 92 -1.08 -7.24 -5.52
N LEU A 93 -1.90 -6.87 -4.53
CA LEU A 93 -2.67 -5.63 -4.58
C LEU A 93 -1.76 -4.39 -4.62
N TYR A 94 -0.66 -4.40 -3.87
CA TYR A 94 0.28 -3.28 -3.84
C TYR A 94 1.13 -3.17 -5.11
N VAL A 95 1.36 -4.29 -5.82
CA VAL A 95 1.91 -4.25 -7.19
C VAL A 95 0.94 -3.55 -8.14
N ILE A 96 -0.36 -3.86 -8.06
CA ILE A 96 -1.38 -3.15 -8.85
C ILE A 96 -1.40 -1.67 -8.48
N ASP A 97 -1.35 -1.34 -7.19
CA ASP A 97 -1.25 0.04 -6.69
C ASP A 97 -0.04 0.78 -7.29
N SER A 98 1.12 0.11 -7.33
CA SER A 98 2.35 0.66 -7.90
C SER A 98 2.22 0.91 -9.41
N ILE A 99 1.57 0.01 -10.15
CA ILE A 99 1.29 0.23 -11.58
C ILE A 99 0.37 1.43 -11.76
N VAL A 100 -0.67 1.55 -10.95
CA VAL A 100 -1.58 2.70 -10.96
C VAL A 100 -0.82 3.98 -10.63
N MET A 101 0.14 3.95 -9.71
CA MET A 101 1.00 5.09 -9.40
C MET A 101 1.81 5.53 -10.62
N PHE A 102 2.47 4.59 -11.29
CA PHE A 102 3.24 4.91 -12.49
C PHE A 102 2.37 5.50 -13.59
N LEU A 103 1.19 4.94 -13.84
CA LEU A 103 0.24 5.48 -14.82
C LEU A 103 -0.25 6.87 -14.39
N TRP A 104 -0.61 7.05 -13.12
CA TRP A 104 -1.09 8.32 -12.60
C TRP A 104 -0.05 9.43 -12.73
N PHE A 105 1.21 9.14 -12.34
CA PHE A 105 2.30 10.10 -12.49
C PHE A 105 2.61 10.39 -13.96
N PHE A 106 2.59 9.39 -14.83
CA PHE A 106 2.87 9.59 -16.25
C PHE A 106 1.85 10.50 -16.95
N TYR A 107 0.57 10.40 -16.59
CA TYR A 107 -0.51 11.13 -17.28
C TYR A 107 -0.96 12.42 -16.59
N PHE A 108 -0.86 12.51 -15.26
CA PHE A 108 -1.54 13.57 -14.49
C PHE A 108 -0.61 14.41 -13.61
N THR A 109 0.66 14.04 -13.45
CA THR A 109 1.53 14.70 -12.47
C THR A 109 2.87 15.10 -13.09
N GLU A 110 3.36 16.29 -12.76
CA GLU A 110 4.72 16.68 -13.10
C GLU A 110 5.72 15.98 -12.18
N PHE A 111 6.87 15.58 -12.74
CA PHE A 111 7.93 14.95 -11.96
C PHE A 111 8.59 15.97 -11.03
N ASN A 112 8.45 15.76 -9.72
CA ASN A 112 9.03 16.59 -8.68
C ASN A 112 9.59 15.75 -7.51
N ILE A 113 10.09 16.41 -6.47
CA ILE A 113 10.67 15.73 -5.31
C ILE A 113 9.68 14.81 -4.59
N MET A 114 8.40 15.20 -4.51
CA MET A 114 7.38 14.39 -3.84
C MET A 114 7.06 13.12 -4.63
N THR A 115 6.90 13.23 -5.96
CA THR A 115 6.71 12.05 -6.82
C THR A 115 7.92 11.12 -6.79
N MET A 116 9.15 11.67 -6.67
CA MET A 116 10.35 10.84 -6.52
C MET A 116 10.37 10.09 -5.19
N LEU A 117 9.98 10.76 -4.10
CA LEU A 117 9.86 10.12 -2.78
C LEU A 117 8.80 9.02 -2.77
N ASP A 118 7.67 9.21 -3.46
CA ASP A 118 6.66 8.16 -3.61
C ASP A 118 7.21 6.91 -4.28
N VAL A 119 7.90 7.07 -5.42
CA VAL A 119 8.49 5.93 -6.13
C VAL A 119 9.47 5.17 -5.21
N ILE A 120 10.28 5.89 -4.44
CA ILE A 120 11.22 5.28 -3.48
C ILE A 120 10.45 4.52 -2.38
N PHE A 121 9.41 5.11 -1.81
CA PHE A 121 8.66 4.50 -0.71
C PHE A 121 7.75 3.36 -1.16
N HIS A 122 7.16 3.42 -2.35
CA HIS A 122 6.48 2.28 -2.97
C HIS A 122 7.45 1.12 -3.18
N GLY A 123 8.65 1.40 -3.70
CA GLY A 123 9.72 0.40 -3.81
C GLY A 123 10.07 -0.22 -2.46
N TRP A 124 10.18 0.59 -1.41
CA TRP A 124 10.43 0.11 -0.05
C TRP A 124 9.33 -0.83 0.46
N ILE A 125 8.06 -0.42 0.33
CA ILE A 125 6.92 -1.23 0.78
C ILE A 125 6.85 -2.53 -0.02
N LEU A 126 7.07 -2.50 -1.34
CA LEU A 126 7.15 -3.70 -2.17
C LEU A 126 8.24 -4.67 -1.69
N VAL A 127 9.44 -4.18 -1.37
CA VAL A 127 10.52 -5.02 -0.84
C VAL A 127 10.16 -5.61 0.52
N SER A 128 9.56 -4.83 1.42
CA SER A 128 9.08 -5.30 2.72
C SER A 128 8.01 -6.40 2.57
N LEU A 129 7.00 -6.18 1.73
CA LEU A 129 5.92 -7.13 1.50
C LEU A 129 6.41 -8.39 0.77
N PHE A 130 7.33 -8.25 -0.18
CA PHE A 130 7.95 -9.39 -0.86
C PHE A 130 8.74 -10.27 0.11
N LYS A 131 9.60 -9.68 0.95
CA LYS A 131 10.34 -10.41 1.99
C LYS A 131 9.40 -11.06 3.00
N GLY A 132 8.35 -10.34 3.41
CA GLY A 132 7.27 -10.87 4.26
C GLY A 132 6.64 -12.11 3.65
N THR A 133 6.20 -12.01 2.39
CA THR A 133 5.56 -13.09 1.61
C THR A 133 6.48 -14.31 1.43
N LEU A 134 7.75 -14.07 1.08
CA LEU A 134 8.71 -15.17 0.88
C LEU A 134 9.01 -15.91 2.18
N THR A 135 9.17 -15.18 3.28
CA THR A 135 9.41 -15.76 4.63
C THR A 135 8.20 -16.56 5.10
N ALA A 136 7.02 -15.96 4.94
CA ALA A 136 5.71 -16.57 5.16
C ALA A 136 5.57 -17.92 4.45
N TYR A 137 5.86 -17.95 3.15
CA TYR A 137 5.78 -19.16 2.33
C TYR A 137 6.78 -20.22 2.77
N LYS A 138 8.04 -19.85 3.03
CA LYS A 138 9.07 -20.80 3.48
C LYS A 138 8.68 -21.49 4.79
N ASN A 139 8.09 -20.78 5.73
CA ASN A 139 7.66 -21.35 7.01
C ASN A 139 6.44 -22.27 6.90
N MET A 140 5.66 -22.19 5.83
CA MET A 140 4.52 -23.10 5.61
C MET A 140 4.95 -24.43 5.01
N VAL A 141 6.10 -24.47 4.32
CA VAL A 141 6.61 -25.65 3.59
C VAL A 141 7.71 -26.37 4.37
N ALA A 142 8.34 -25.70 5.35
CA ALA A 142 9.31 -26.28 6.28
C ALA A 142 8.61 -27.03 7.43
#